data_AF-A0A7J8DSM4-F1
#
_entry.id   AF-A0A7J8DSM4-F1
#
_cell.length_a   1.000
_cell.length_b   1.000
_cell.length_c   1.000
_cell.angle_alpha   90.00
_cell.angle_beta   90.00
_cell.angle_gamma   90.00
#
_symmetry.space_group_name_H-M   'P 1'
#
loop_
_entity.id
_entity.type
_entity.pdbx_description
1 polymer ?
#
loop_
_entity_poly.entity_id
_entity_poly.type
_entity_poly.pdbx_seq_one_letter_code
_entity_poly.pdbx_strand_id
1 'polypeptide(L)'
;MKGVGRTISAKTHHQAVNFNIFEGMVCHGVPLVTISRGKVVYEAGVFNVTAGDGRYIPRKPFAEYIYKRIKQRDQTCTPTPVKREPYKGEVVTLK
;
A
#
# COMPACT_ATOMS: atom_id res chain seq x y z
N MET A 1 -13.20 -8.92 -31.84
CA MET A 1 -11.92 -8.68 -31.14
C MET A 1 -11.50 -9.98 -30.46
N LYS A 2 -10.48 -10.70 -30.97
CA LYS A 2 -9.91 -11.83 -30.22
C LYS A 2 -9.30 -11.24 -28.94
N GLY A 3 -9.75 -11.69 -27.77
CA GLY A 3 -9.16 -11.26 -26.50
C GLY A 3 -7.68 -11.61 -26.51
N VAL A 4 -6.82 -10.61 -26.30
CA VAL A 4 -5.37 -10.83 -26.17
C VAL A 4 -5.16 -11.54 -24.84
N GLY A 5 -5.08 -12.87 -24.89
CA GLY A 5 -4.70 -13.71 -23.77
C GLY A 5 -3.18 -13.90 -23.75
N ARG A 6 -2.57 -13.90 -22.57
CA ARG A 6 -1.15 -14.20 -22.37
C ARG A 6 -1.01 -15.34 -21.37
N THR A 7 -0.19 -16.32 -21.72
CA THR A 7 0.29 -17.32 -20.76
C THR A 7 1.51 -16.75 -20.04
N ILE A 8 1.45 -16.70 -18.72
CA ILE A 8 2.58 -16.27 -17.89
C ILE A 8 3.66 -17.36 -17.94
N SER A 9 4.90 -16.94 -18.18
CA SER A 9 6.06 -17.83 -18.17
C SER A 9 7.33 -17.08 -17.80
N ALA A 10 8.18 -17.71 -17.00
CA ALA A 10 9.54 -17.26 -16.67
C ALA A 10 10.39 -17.01 -17.92
N LYS A 11 10.11 -17.72 -19.03
CA LYS A 11 10.81 -17.51 -20.31
C LYS A 11 10.52 -16.16 -20.97
N THR A 12 9.39 -15.55 -20.64
CA THR A 12 8.89 -14.34 -21.31
C THR A 12 8.71 -13.14 -20.37
N HIS A 13 8.88 -13.34 -19.06
CA HIS A 13 8.77 -12.25 -18.10
C HIS A 13 10.01 -11.35 -18.14
N HIS A 14 9.92 -10.19 -17.51
CA HIS A 14 11.02 -9.22 -17.48
C HIS A 14 11.76 -9.20 -16.13
N GLN A 15 11.42 -10.13 -15.23
CA GLN A 15 12.09 -10.27 -13.94
C GLN A 15 13.41 -11.02 -14.12
N ALA A 16 14.43 -10.66 -13.32
CA ALA A 16 15.74 -11.30 -13.39
C ALA A 16 15.76 -12.73 -12.83
N VAL A 17 14.72 -13.14 -12.11
CA VAL A 17 14.58 -14.48 -11.53
C VAL A 17 14.24 -15.51 -12.62
N ASN A 18 14.68 -16.76 -12.44
CA ASN A 18 14.57 -17.85 -13.41
C ASN A 18 13.33 -18.76 -13.24
N PHE A 19 12.39 -18.40 -12.37
CA PHE A 19 11.13 -19.10 -12.17
C PHE A 19 9.96 -18.11 -12.08
N ASN A 20 8.73 -18.60 -12.18
CA ASN A 20 7.54 -17.79 -11.95
C ASN A 20 6.51 -18.60 -11.15
N ILE A 21 5.98 -18.05 -10.06
CA ILE A 21 4.96 -18.74 -9.24
C ILE A 21 3.62 -18.93 -9.97
N PHE A 22 3.42 -18.22 -11.09
CA PHE A 22 2.25 -18.29 -11.96
C PHE A 22 2.56 -18.97 -13.30
N GLU A 23 3.60 -19.79 -13.39
CA GLU A 23 3.98 -20.48 -14.63
C GLU A 23 2.79 -21.24 -15.25
N GLY A 24 2.53 -21.01 -16.55
CA GLY A 24 1.44 -21.66 -17.29
C GLY A 24 0.06 -21.04 -17.08
N MET A 25 -0.09 -20.03 -16.21
CA MET A 25 -1.37 -19.35 -16.01
C MET A 25 -1.78 -18.54 -17.25
N VAL A 26 -2.99 -18.78 -17.75
CA VAL A 26 -3.57 -18.01 -18.86
C VAL A 26 -4.35 -16.83 -18.30
N CYS A 27 -3.89 -15.61 -18.60
CA CYS A 27 -4.54 -14.38 -18.19
C CYS A 27 -5.19 -13.69 -19.39
N HIS A 28 -6.39 -13.17 -19.15
CA HIS A 28 -7.06 -12.24 -20.06
C HIS A 28 -6.83 -10.82 -19.57
N GLY A 29 -6.55 -9.89 -20.50
CA GLY A 29 -6.19 -8.51 -20.17
C GLY A 29 -4.67 -8.36 -20.07
N VAL A 30 -4.08 -7.77 -21.12
CA VAL A 30 -2.63 -7.57 -21.25
C VAL A 30 -2.35 -6.08 -21.37
N PRO A 31 -1.37 -5.52 -20.63
CA PRO A 31 -0.96 -4.14 -20.84
C PRO A 31 -0.33 -4.01 -22.23
N LEU A 32 -1.02 -3.32 -23.15
CA LEU A 32 -0.49 -3.04 -24.49
C LEU A 32 0.47 -1.84 -24.47
N VAL A 33 0.13 -0.84 -23.67
CA VAL A 33 0.90 0.40 -23.48
C VAL A 33 0.94 0.74 -22.00
N THR A 34 2.11 1.09 -21.46
CA THR A 34 2.25 1.68 -20.12
C THR A 34 2.80 3.09 -20.24
N ILE A 35 2.13 4.05 -19.58
CA ILE A 35 2.58 5.44 -19.51
C ILE A 35 3.09 5.73 -18.10
N SER A 36 4.27 6.33 -17.99
CA SER A 36 4.82 6.83 -16.74
C SER A 36 5.31 8.26 -16.92
N ARG A 37 4.88 9.17 -16.04
CA ARG A 37 5.26 10.59 -16.06
C ARG A 37 5.03 11.27 -17.42
N GLY A 38 3.95 10.89 -18.12
CA GLY A 38 3.60 11.43 -19.43
C GLY A 38 4.39 10.85 -20.62
N LYS A 39 5.22 9.83 -20.42
CA LYS A 39 5.98 9.15 -21.48
C LYS A 39 5.47 7.72 -21.70
N VAL A 40 5.41 7.28 -22.95
CA VAL A 40 5.21 5.86 -23.29
C VAL A 40 6.47 5.09 -22.93
N VAL A 41 6.41 4.29 -21.87
CA VAL A 41 7.57 3.56 -21.32
C VAL A 41 7.59 2.08 -21.71
N TYR A 42 6.44 1.55 -22.11
CA TYR A 42 6.30 0.19 -22.61
C TYR A 42 5.23 0.18 -23.69
N GLU A 43 5.55 -0.38 -24.85
CA GLU A 43 4.61 -0.55 -25.96
C GLU A 43 5.06 -1.73 -26.82
N ALA A 44 4.09 -2.51 -27.32
CA ALA A 44 4.35 -3.62 -28.23
C ALA A 44 5.41 -4.64 -27.73
N GLY A 45 5.52 -4.84 -26.42
CA GLY A 45 6.48 -5.77 -25.82
C GLY A 45 7.87 -5.18 -25.55
N VAL A 46 8.11 -3.92 -25.88
CA VAL A 46 9.43 -3.26 -25.78
C VAL A 46 9.39 -2.18 -24.70
N PHE A 47 10.45 -2.10 -23.89
CA PHE A 47 10.64 -1.01 -22.93
C PHE A 47 11.44 0.14 -23.52
N ASN A 48 10.91 1.36 -23.35
CA ASN A 48 11.54 2.61 -23.75
C ASN A 48 11.82 3.45 -22.49
N VAL A 49 12.77 3.00 -21.65
CA VAL A 49 13.12 3.63 -20.38
C VAL A 49 14.63 3.75 -20.20
N THR A 50 15.07 4.76 -19.47
CA THR A 50 16.46 4.91 -19.02
C THR A 50 16.54 4.76 -17.50
N ALA A 51 17.59 4.08 -17.02
CA ALA A 51 17.84 3.97 -15.59
C ALA A 51 17.92 5.36 -14.95
N GLY A 52 17.14 5.59 -13.89
CA GLY A 52 17.04 6.90 -13.25
C GLY A 52 15.94 7.81 -13.80
N ASP A 53 15.10 7.38 -14.76
CA ASP A 53 13.89 8.14 -15.16
C ASP A 53 12.86 8.28 -14.01
N GLY A 54 12.88 7.34 -13.08
CA GLY A 54 12.08 7.38 -11.85
C GLY A 54 12.47 8.56 -10.95
N ARG A 55 11.54 8.96 -10.08
CA ARG A 55 11.78 9.98 -9.05
C ARG A 55 11.20 9.50 -7.73
N TYR A 56 11.90 9.78 -6.64
CA TYR A 56 11.37 9.57 -5.30
C TYR A 56 10.13 10.44 -5.06
N ILE A 57 9.11 9.88 -4.41
CA ILE A 57 7.89 10.59 -4.04
C ILE A 57 7.87 10.76 -2.51
N PRO A 58 8.23 11.94 -1.98
CA PRO A 58 8.16 12.19 -0.54
C PRO A 58 6.70 12.14 -0.07
N ARG A 59 6.44 11.33 0.95
CA ARG A 59 5.11 11.22 1.56
C ARG A 59 5.07 12.00 2.87
N LYS A 60 4.06 12.87 3.03
CA LYS A 60 3.82 13.55 4.30
C LYS A 60 3.23 12.55 5.31
N PRO A 61 3.60 12.63 6.60
CA PRO A 61 2.95 11.85 7.64
C PRO A 61 1.50 12.34 7.84
N PHE A 62 0.71 11.57 8.60
CA PHE A 62 -0.66 11.92 8.99
C PHE A 62 -1.62 12.21 7.82
N ALA A 63 -1.60 11.35 6.79
CA ALA A 63 -2.51 11.44 5.66
C ALA A 63 -3.97 11.54 6.13
N GLU A 64 -4.72 12.51 5.60
CA GLU A 64 -6.09 12.83 6.05
C GLU A 64 -7.02 11.62 5.95
N TYR A 65 -6.95 10.87 4.84
CA TYR A 65 -7.76 9.67 4.61
C TYR A 65 -7.69 8.67 5.77
N ILE A 66 -6.53 8.55 6.42
CA ILE A 66 -6.33 7.65 7.57
C ILE A 66 -6.59 8.38 8.89
N TYR A 67 -5.97 9.55 9.10
CA TYR A 67 -5.88 10.19 10.42
C TYR A 67 -7.02 11.14 10.75
N LYS A 68 -7.90 11.49 9.80
CA LYS A 68 -9.04 12.39 10.07
C LYS A 68 -9.92 11.88 11.21
N ARG A 69 -10.29 10.59 11.17
CA ARG A 69 -11.11 9.97 12.23
C ARG A 69 -10.34 9.77 13.54
N ILE A 70 -9.05 9.49 13.45
CA ILE A 70 -8.20 9.33 14.63
C ILE A 70 -8.13 10.65 15.41
N LYS A 71 -7.86 11.77 14.73
CA LYS A 71 -7.83 13.10 15.35
C LYS A 71 -9.15 13.46 16.04
N GLN A 72 -10.28 13.17 15.40
CA GLN A 72 -11.59 13.39 16.02
C GLN A 72 -11.74 12.57 17.29
N ARG A 73 -11.39 11.27 17.24
CA ARG A 73 -11.47 10.38 18.40
C ARG A 73 -10.57 10.85 19.54
N ASP A 74 -9.33 11.23 19.24
CA ASP A 74 -8.39 11.72 20.24
C ASP A 74 -8.90 13.00 20.93
N GLN A 75 -9.64 13.84 20.21
CA GLN A 75 -10.27 15.05 20.76
C GLN A 75 -11.51 14.73 21.60
N THR A 76 -12.37 13.82 21.15
CA THR A 76 -13.69 13.59 21.77
C THR A 76 -13.71 12.49 22.81
N CYS A 77 -12.79 11.52 22.73
CA CYS A 77 -12.80 10.30 23.54
C CYS A 77 -11.73 10.31 24.63
N THR A 78 -11.34 11.50 25.12
CA THR A 78 -10.47 11.63 26.28
C THR A 78 -11.18 11.08 27.52
N PRO A 79 -10.60 10.11 28.24
CA PRO A 79 -11.25 9.54 29.42
C PRO A 79 -11.39 10.58 30.53
N THR A 80 -12.57 10.68 31.11
CA THR A 80 -12.86 11.61 32.21
C THR A 80 -12.92 10.87 33.56
N PRO A 81 -12.15 11.30 34.58
CA PRO A 81 -12.24 10.69 35.90
C PRO A 81 -13.58 11.02 36.56
N VAL A 82 -14.11 10.08 37.32
CA VAL A 82 -15.29 10.32 38.16
C VAL A 82 -14.86 11.18 39.34
N LYS A 83 -15.53 12.33 39.54
CA LYS A 83 -15.30 13.18 40.72
C LYS A 83 -15.78 12.44 41.97
N ARG A 84 -14.86 12.16 42.88
CA ARG A 84 -15.11 11.54 44.19
C ARG A 84 -14.38 12.34 45.26
N GLU A 85 -14.95 12.38 46.47
CA GLU A 85 -14.18 12.86 47.62
C GLU A 85 -13.02 11.89 47.91
N PRO A 86 -11.88 12.39 48.43
CA PRO A 86 -10.80 11.53 48.87
C PRO A 86 -11.30 10.50 49.89
N TYR A 87 -10.87 9.24 49.76
CA TYR A 87 -11.21 8.20 50.72
C TYR A 87 -10.61 8.55 52.09
N LYS A 88 -11.47 8.63 53.12
CA LYS A 88 -11.10 8.92 54.50
C LYS A 88 -11.27 7.72 55.45
N GLY A 89 -11.73 6.58 54.93
CA GLY A 89 -11.91 5.38 55.76
C GLY A 89 -10.59 4.74 56.15
N GLU A 90 -10.64 3.79 57.06
CA GLU A 90 -9.45 3.01 57.44
C GLU A 90 -8.99 2.12 56.28
N VAL A 91 -7.67 1.96 56.14
CA VAL A 91 -7.05 1.05 55.19
C VAL A 91 -6.34 -0.03 55.98
N VAL A 92 -6.71 -1.29 55.76
CA VAL A 92 -6.05 -2.43 56.40
C VAL A 92 -4.68 -2.64 55.76
N THR A 93 -3.62 -2.60 56.55
CA THR A 93 -2.27 -2.95 56.10
C THR A 93 -2.10 -4.46 56.19
N LEU A 94 -1.94 -5.13 55.04
CA LEU A 94 -1.61 -6.56 55.00
C LEU A 94 -0.13 -6.75 55.35
N LYS A 95 0.15 -7.70 56.26
CA LYS A 95 1.50 -8.13 56.66
C LYS A 95 2.11 -9.08 55.62
#